data_AF-A0AAX3P103-F1
#
_entry.id   AF-A0AAX3P103-F1
#
_cell.length_a   1.000
_cell.length_b   1.000
_cell.length_c   1.000
_cell.angle_alpha   90.00
_cell.angle_beta   90.00
_cell.angle_gamma   90.00
#
_symmetry.space_group_name_H-M   'P 1'
#
loop_
_entity.id
_entity.type
_entity.pdbx_description
1 polymer ?
#
loop_
_entity_poly.entity_id
_entity_poly.type
_entity_poly.pdbx_seq_one_letter_code
_entity_poly.pdbx_strand_id
1 'polypeptide(L)'
;MELNYDKEVSDAHLAAAGWGMDAFNHSNPFESHVIYVRDYRSDNTRLFTIRQDEFDVIRVPAHQPIEVMTSIIAASMIKLARGTLKINENSGLAHALVGYAKATQTYRQWRLVAGAKERLHLILNIYPTRGDDGLLRPIILRTPETVLSTTEVLMTAAQIRDVDRVNHPEWFKTKKLGGRR
;
A
#
# COMPACT_ATOMS: atom_id res chain seq x y z
N MET A 1 1.57 33.84 -11.10
CA MET A 1 2.14 32.60 -10.54
C MET A 1 1.20 32.22 -9.41
N GLU A 2 0.25 31.32 -9.66
CA GLU A 2 -0.67 30.85 -8.61
C GLU A 2 0.13 29.93 -7.69
N LEU A 3 0.33 30.37 -6.45
CA LEU A 3 0.77 29.50 -5.37
C LEU A 3 -0.32 28.44 -5.18
N ASN A 4 -0.02 27.19 -5.51
CA ASN A 4 -0.89 26.08 -5.16
C ASN A 4 -0.64 25.74 -3.69
N TYR A 5 -1.23 26.54 -2.81
CA TYR A 5 -1.10 26.46 -1.35
C TYR A 5 -1.34 25.03 -0.83
N ASP A 6 -2.35 24.33 -1.37
CA ASP A 6 -2.68 22.96 -0.97
C ASP A 6 -1.55 21.97 -1.26
N LYS A 7 -0.82 22.18 -2.37
CA LYS A 7 0.34 21.37 -2.72
C LYS A 7 1.49 21.63 -1.74
N GLU A 8 1.80 22.90 -1.46
CA GLU A 8 2.91 23.26 -0.54
C GLU A 8 2.66 22.75 0.89
N VAL A 9 1.43 22.87 1.39
CA VAL A 9 1.06 22.34 2.70
C VAL A 9 1.16 20.81 2.71
N SER A 10 0.67 20.13 1.66
CA SER A 10 0.79 18.67 1.53
C SER A 10 2.25 18.23 1.51
N ASP A 11 3.09 18.93 0.75
CA ASP A 11 4.52 18.66 0.61
C ASP A 11 5.25 18.83 1.95
N ALA A 12 4.96 19.90 2.69
CA ALA A 12 5.55 20.17 3.99
C ALA A 12 5.18 19.10 5.03
N HIS A 13 3.90 18.69 5.07
CA HIS A 13 3.45 17.62 5.99
C HIS A 13 4.11 16.28 5.69
N LEU A 14 4.24 15.92 4.41
CA LEU A 14 4.89 14.68 3.98
C LEU A 14 6.39 14.70 4.31
N ALA A 15 7.07 15.81 4.01
CA ALA A 15 8.48 15.99 4.33
C ALA A 15 8.75 15.92 5.84
N ALA A 16 7.88 16.52 6.66
CA ALA A 16 7.97 16.44 8.12
C ALA A 16 7.81 14.99 8.64
N ALA A 17 7.00 14.18 7.96
CA ALA A 17 6.83 12.75 8.22
C ALA A 17 7.92 11.87 7.57
N GLY A 18 8.91 12.47 6.89
CA GLY A 18 10.05 11.78 6.29
C GLY A 18 9.77 11.16 4.92
N TRP A 19 8.66 11.50 4.26
CA TRP A 19 8.33 11.02 2.92
C TRP A 19 8.95 11.91 1.84
N GLY A 20 9.47 11.28 0.78
CA GLY A 20 9.96 11.99 -0.40
C GLY A 20 8.81 12.53 -1.26
N MET A 21 9.08 13.62 -1.98
CA MET A 21 8.12 14.33 -2.84
C MET A 21 7.47 13.45 -3.93
N ASP A 22 8.19 12.41 -4.39
CA ASP A 22 7.72 11.44 -5.40
C ASP A 22 6.78 10.36 -4.82
N ALA A 23 6.37 10.48 -3.55
CA ALA A 23 5.36 9.62 -2.94
C ALA A 23 3.92 10.15 -3.17
N PHE A 24 3.77 11.32 -3.79
CA PHE A 24 2.48 11.91 -4.10
C PHE A 24 1.94 11.36 -5.42
N ASN A 25 0.79 10.67 -5.38
CA ASN A 25 0.31 9.99 -6.59
C ASN A 25 -1.14 10.32 -6.99
N HIS A 26 -2.03 10.77 -6.08
CA HIS A 26 -3.41 11.09 -6.50
C HIS A 26 -4.11 12.27 -5.78
N SER A 27 -3.77 12.67 -4.54
CA SER A 27 -4.48 13.77 -3.85
C SER A 27 -3.86 14.26 -2.52
N ASN A 28 -4.36 15.39 -1.99
CA ASN A 28 -3.96 15.94 -0.68
C ASN A 28 -4.16 14.90 0.46
N PRO A 29 -3.31 14.85 1.49
CA PRO A 29 -3.40 13.84 2.53
C PRO A 29 -4.55 14.08 3.53
N PHE A 30 -5.11 15.29 3.58
CA PHE A 30 -6.14 15.68 4.55
C PHE A 30 -7.49 15.02 4.26
N GLU A 31 -7.86 14.94 2.99
CA GLU A 31 -9.13 14.36 2.51
C GLU A 31 -8.96 12.97 1.90
N SER A 32 -7.84 12.31 2.20
CA SER A 32 -7.49 11.02 1.62
C SER A 32 -7.43 9.91 2.64
N HIS A 33 -7.68 8.69 2.20
CA HIS A 33 -7.13 7.50 2.79
C HIS A 33 -5.66 7.35 2.40
N VAL A 34 -4.88 6.75 3.30
CA VAL A 34 -3.43 6.60 3.12
C VAL A 34 -3.07 5.12 3.11
N ILE A 35 -2.38 4.71 2.05
CA ILE A 35 -1.90 3.36 1.86
C ILE A 35 -0.37 3.40 1.80
N TYR A 36 0.28 2.70 2.72
CA TYR A 36 1.72 2.55 2.78
C TYR A 36 2.09 1.16 2.25
N VAL A 37 2.90 1.08 1.22
CA VAL A 37 3.33 -0.20 0.64
C VAL A 37 4.79 -0.43 0.95
N ARG A 38 5.08 -1.54 1.64
CA ARG A 38 6.44 -2.00 1.93
C ARG A 38 6.73 -3.25 1.11
N ASP A 39 7.55 -3.12 0.07
CA ASP A 39 7.93 -4.24 -0.78
C ASP A 39 9.28 -4.83 -0.38
N TYR A 40 9.25 -6.00 0.27
CA TYR A 40 10.47 -6.68 0.72
C TYR A 40 11.28 -7.32 -0.42
N ARG A 41 10.75 -7.35 -1.65
CA ARG A 41 11.47 -7.88 -2.83
C ARG A 41 12.40 -6.84 -3.45
N SER A 42 12.04 -5.57 -3.34
CA SER A 42 12.78 -4.43 -3.90
C SER A 42 13.36 -3.48 -2.84
N ASP A 43 13.13 -3.78 -1.56
CA ASP A 43 13.48 -2.93 -0.42
C ASP A 43 12.87 -1.52 -0.50
N ASN A 44 11.81 -1.36 -1.29
CA ASN A 44 11.16 -0.08 -1.56
C ASN A 44 9.97 0.14 -0.62
N THR A 45 9.80 1.38 -0.18
CA THR A 45 8.64 1.81 0.61
C THR A 45 8.00 3.01 -0.06
N ARG A 46 6.69 2.97 -0.25
CA ARG A 46 5.93 4.07 -0.88
C ARG A 46 4.66 4.37 -0.11
N LEU A 47 4.27 5.64 -0.16
CA LEU A 47 2.99 6.13 0.32
C LEU A 47 2.10 6.41 -0.89
N PHE A 48 0.81 6.16 -0.75
CA PHE A 48 -0.22 6.50 -1.71
C PHE A 48 -1.36 7.19 -0.96
N THR A 49 -1.80 8.33 -1.48
CA THR A 49 -3.01 9.03 -1.04
C THR A 49 -4.12 8.77 -2.05
N ILE A 50 -5.32 8.45 -1.57
CA ILE A 50 -6.51 8.25 -2.40
C ILE A 50 -7.64 9.03 -1.75
N ARG A 51 -8.30 9.95 -2.47
CA ARG A 51 -9.37 10.76 -1.91
C ARG A 51 -10.46 9.87 -1.35
N GLN A 52 -11.06 10.26 -0.23
CA GLN A 52 -12.10 9.44 0.42
C GLN A 52 -13.32 9.24 -0.48
N ASP A 53 -13.75 10.29 -1.21
CA ASP A 53 -14.87 10.21 -2.15
C ASP A 53 -14.57 9.29 -3.34
N GLU A 54 -13.37 9.39 -3.91
CA GLU A 54 -12.89 8.49 -4.97
C GLU A 54 -12.80 7.05 -4.47
N PHE A 55 -12.23 6.85 -3.28
CA PHE A 55 -12.14 5.54 -2.65
C PHE A 55 -13.52 4.92 -2.51
N ASP A 56 -14.53 5.66 -2.05
CA ASP A 56 -15.89 5.16 -1.83
C ASP A 56 -16.57 4.73 -3.13
N VAL A 57 -16.41 5.49 -4.22
CA VAL A 57 -17.06 5.18 -5.50
C VAL A 57 -16.38 4.07 -6.29
N ILE A 58 -15.09 3.79 -6.06
CA ILE A 58 -14.40 2.66 -6.71
C ILE A 58 -15.08 1.35 -6.28
N ARG A 59 -15.77 0.73 -7.24
CA ARG A 59 -16.44 -0.55 -7.03
C ARG A 59 -15.45 -1.68 -7.26
N VAL A 60 -15.40 -2.61 -6.32
CA VAL A 60 -14.69 -3.88 -6.52
C VAL A 60 -15.62 -4.81 -7.26
N PRO A 61 -15.27 -5.29 -8.47
CA PRO A 61 -16.12 -6.24 -9.17
C PRO A 61 -16.26 -7.51 -8.33
N ALA A 62 -17.49 -7.93 -8.04
CA ALA A 62 -17.78 -9.05 -7.16
C ALA A 62 -17.16 -10.39 -7.62
N HIS A 63 -16.84 -10.50 -8.91
CA HIS A 63 -16.29 -11.71 -9.54
C HIS A 63 -14.81 -11.60 -9.90
N GLN A 64 -14.15 -10.49 -9.60
CA GLN A 64 -12.72 -10.37 -9.88
C GLN A 64 -11.92 -11.06 -8.78
N PRO A 65 -11.09 -12.07 -9.10
CA PRO A 65 -10.24 -12.73 -8.12
C PRO A 65 -9.27 -11.71 -7.50
N ILE A 66 -9.09 -11.77 -6.18
CA ILE A 66 -8.20 -10.86 -5.44
C ILE A 66 -6.74 -11.00 -5.90
N GLU A 67 -6.40 -12.17 -6.45
CA GLU A 67 -5.12 -12.51 -7.05
C GLU A 67 -4.76 -11.57 -8.20
N VAL A 68 -5.75 -11.12 -9.00
CA VAL A 68 -5.50 -10.18 -10.10
C VAL A 68 -4.99 -8.85 -9.57
N MET A 69 -5.64 -8.32 -8.52
CA MET A 69 -5.23 -7.07 -7.87
C MET A 69 -3.88 -7.24 -7.18
N THR A 70 -3.64 -8.41 -6.60
CA THR A 70 -2.37 -8.78 -5.95
C THR A 70 -1.21 -8.73 -6.95
N SER A 71 -1.35 -9.38 -8.11
CA SER A 71 -0.34 -9.36 -9.17
C SER A 71 -0.12 -7.96 -9.74
N ILE A 72 -1.17 -7.16 -9.94
CA ILE A 72 -1.04 -5.77 -10.42
C ILE A 72 -0.23 -4.93 -9.44
N ILE A 73 -0.56 -4.97 -8.15
CA ILE A 73 0.16 -4.22 -7.12
C ILE A 73 1.62 -4.68 -7.04
N ALA A 74 1.84 -5.99 -6.95
CA ALA A 74 3.16 -6.58 -6.84
C ALA A 74 4.06 -6.23 -8.04
N ALA A 75 3.56 -6.35 -9.27
CA ALA A 75 4.32 -6.01 -10.47
C ALA A 75 4.59 -4.49 -10.57
N SER A 76 3.60 -3.68 -10.22
CA SER A 76 3.73 -2.22 -10.24
C SER A 76 4.78 -1.72 -9.26
N MET A 77 4.87 -2.30 -8.07
CA MET A 77 5.88 -1.92 -7.08
C MET A 77 7.31 -2.23 -7.54
N ILE A 78 7.54 -3.33 -8.25
CA ILE A 78 8.84 -3.65 -8.85
C ILE A 78 9.18 -2.65 -9.96
N LYS A 79 8.22 -2.35 -10.86
CA LYS A 79 8.42 -1.35 -11.91
C LYS A 79 8.70 0.03 -11.34
N LEU A 80 7.99 0.41 -10.28
CA LEU A 80 8.17 1.69 -9.59
C LEU A 80 9.56 1.77 -8.95
N ALA A 81 10.03 0.72 -8.28
CA ALA A 81 11.39 0.65 -7.74
C ALA A 81 12.48 0.77 -8.83
N ARG A 82 12.19 0.30 -10.05
CA ARG A 82 13.08 0.41 -11.21
C ARG A 82 12.92 1.72 -12.00
N GLY A 83 11.95 2.58 -11.66
CA GLY A 83 11.63 3.79 -12.41
C GLY A 83 11.00 3.54 -13.79
N THR A 84 10.41 2.37 -14.02
CA THR A 84 9.86 1.96 -15.33
C THR A 84 8.33 1.88 -15.38
N LEU A 85 7.63 2.33 -14.33
CA LEU A 85 6.16 2.32 -14.29
C LEU A 85 5.61 3.41 -15.21
N LYS A 86 4.78 3.04 -16.18
CA LYS A 86 4.19 4.00 -17.12
C LYS A 86 2.99 4.72 -16.49
N ILE A 87 2.69 5.92 -17.00
CA ILE A 87 1.57 6.76 -16.50
C ILE A 87 0.22 6.01 -16.54
N ASN A 88 -0.06 5.29 -17.63
CA ASN A 88 -1.29 4.50 -17.77
C ASN A 88 -1.34 3.27 -16.84
N GLU A 89 -0.19 2.77 -16.39
CA GLU A 89 -0.12 1.69 -15.40
C GLU A 89 -0.33 2.23 -13.98
N ASN A 90 0.08 3.47 -13.73
CA ASN A 90 -0.10 4.14 -12.44
C ASN A 90 -1.58 4.37 -12.08
N SER A 91 -2.44 4.70 -13.05
CA SER A 91 -3.89 4.81 -12.80
C SER A 91 -4.53 3.46 -12.45
N GLY A 92 -4.04 2.37 -13.05
CA GLY A 92 -4.45 1.01 -12.71
C GLY A 92 -4.00 0.57 -11.31
N LEU A 93 -2.85 1.07 -10.84
CA LEU A 93 -2.34 0.78 -9.49
C LEU A 93 -3.27 1.31 -8.39
N ALA A 94 -3.78 2.53 -8.50
CA ALA A 94 -4.73 3.09 -7.53
C ALA A 94 -5.98 2.21 -7.40
N HIS A 95 -6.59 1.85 -8.54
CA HIS A 95 -7.76 0.97 -8.57
C HIS A 95 -7.47 -0.40 -7.97
N ALA A 96 -6.29 -0.98 -8.26
CA ALA A 96 -5.88 -2.25 -7.69
C ALA A 96 -5.69 -2.16 -6.17
N LEU A 97 -5.08 -1.08 -5.64
CA LEU A 97 -4.90 -0.86 -4.21
C LEU A 97 -6.24 -0.74 -3.47
N VAL A 98 -7.18 0.08 -3.99
CA VAL A 98 -8.52 0.22 -3.41
C VAL A 98 -9.28 -1.09 -3.48
N GLY A 99 -9.27 -1.74 -4.64
CA GLY A 99 -9.95 -2.99 -4.87
C GLY A 99 -9.45 -4.09 -3.93
N TYR A 100 -8.13 -4.21 -3.81
CA TYR A 100 -7.49 -5.15 -2.91
C TYR A 100 -7.87 -4.85 -1.46
N ALA A 101 -7.74 -3.60 -1.01
CA ALA A 101 -8.09 -3.20 0.34
C ALA A 101 -9.53 -3.61 0.67
N LYS A 102 -10.50 -3.19 -0.15
CA LYS A 102 -11.93 -3.47 0.04
C LYS A 102 -12.29 -4.96 0.01
N ALA A 103 -11.53 -5.77 -0.72
CA ALA A 103 -11.74 -7.22 -0.79
C ALA A 103 -11.28 -7.98 0.48
N THR A 104 -10.43 -7.36 1.30
CA THR A 104 -9.85 -8.03 2.49
C THR A 104 -10.80 -8.09 3.68
N GLN A 105 -10.65 -9.13 4.50
CA GLN A 105 -11.36 -9.22 5.79
C GLN A 105 -10.92 -8.10 6.75
N THR A 106 -9.65 -7.70 6.71
CA THR A 106 -9.10 -6.61 7.52
C THR A 106 -9.88 -5.30 7.29
N TYR A 107 -10.14 -4.95 6.03
CA TYR A 107 -10.95 -3.76 5.71
C TYR A 107 -12.40 -3.90 6.18
N ARG A 108 -13.02 -5.07 5.95
CA ARG A 108 -14.40 -5.32 6.43
C ARG A 108 -14.51 -5.13 7.93
N GLN A 109 -13.56 -5.66 8.70
CA GLN A 109 -13.52 -5.51 10.16
C GLN A 109 -13.30 -4.06 10.59
N TRP A 110 -12.35 -3.37 9.97
CA TRP A 110 -12.13 -1.94 10.24
C TRP A 110 -13.39 -1.13 10.00
N ARG A 111 -14.10 -1.36 8.88
CA ARG A 111 -15.29 -0.59 8.52
C ARG A 111 -16.44 -0.74 9.51
N LEU A 112 -16.53 -1.86 10.22
CA LEU A 112 -17.54 -2.07 11.26
C LEU A 112 -17.36 -1.17 12.49
N VAL A 113 -16.14 -0.69 12.74
CA VAL A 113 -15.80 0.09 13.94
C VAL A 113 -15.31 1.50 13.63
N ALA A 114 -15.03 1.80 12.37
CA ALA A 114 -14.56 3.09 11.91
C ALA A 114 -15.66 4.15 11.93
N GLY A 115 -15.31 5.38 12.32
CA GLY A 115 -16.19 6.52 12.19
C GLY A 115 -16.55 6.82 10.73
N ALA A 116 -17.67 7.53 10.51
CA ALA A 116 -18.16 7.83 9.16
C ALA A 116 -17.13 8.55 8.27
N LYS A 117 -16.31 9.42 8.87
CA LYS A 117 -15.22 10.19 8.22
C LYS A 117 -13.83 9.77 8.68
N GLU A 118 -13.71 8.60 9.31
CA GLU A 118 -12.42 8.12 9.81
C GLU A 118 -11.51 7.75 8.63
N ARG A 119 -10.27 8.26 8.67
CA ARG A 119 -9.26 7.99 7.65
C ARG A 119 -8.72 6.58 7.80
N LEU A 120 -8.70 5.83 6.69
CA LEU A 120 -7.99 4.57 6.60
C LEU A 120 -6.48 4.81 6.54
N HIS A 121 -5.72 4.15 7.42
CA HIS A 121 -4.27 3.99 7.34
C HIS A 121 -3.95 2.51 7.14
N LEU A 122 -3.67 2.12 5.90
CA LEU A 122 -3.38 0.74 5.51
C LEU A 122 -1.89 0.58 5.25
N ILE A 123 -1.20 -0.24 6.03
CA ILE A 123 0.12 -0.76 5.70
C ILE A 123 -0.05 -2.06 4.92
N LEU A 124 0.63 -2.19 3.79
CA LEU A 124 0.61 -3.32 2.89
C LEU A 124 2.03 -3.85 2.71
N ASN A 125 2.34 -4.93 3.41
CA ASN A 125 3.58 -5.66 3.22
C ASN A 125 3.48 -6.53 1.96
N ILE A 126 4.54 -6.56 1.15
CA ILE A 126 4.68 -7.49 0.04
C ILE A 126 5.87 -8.39 0.32
N TYR A 127 5.59 -9.68 0.57
CA TYR A 127 6.61 -10.68 0.80
C TYR A 127 7.02 -11.37 -0.51
N PRO A 128 8.30 -11.75 -0.66
CA PRO A 128 8.75 -12.54 -1.79
C PRO A 128 8.01 -13.87 -1.86
N THR A 129 7.53 -14.21 -3.05
CA THR A 129 7.05 -15.57 -3.35
C THR A 129 7.94 -16.20 -4.41
N ARG A 130 7.50 -17.27 -5.07
CA ARG A 130 8.26 -17.85 -6.18
C ARG A 130 8.07 -16.98 -7.43
N GLY A 131 9.17 -16.61 -8.10
CA GLY A 131 9.13 -15.78 -9.30
C GLY A 131 8.90 -14.29 -8.98
N ASP A 132 8.23 -13.58 -9.88
CA ASP A 132 7.96 -12.14 -9.76
C ASP A 132 6.67 -11.81 -8.98
N ASP A 133 5.94 -12.84 -8.51
CA ASP A 133 4.74 -12.66 -7.71
C ASP A 133 5.05 -12.22 -6.27
N GLY A 134 4.07 -11.58 -5.63
CA GLY A 134 4.18 -11.09 -4.25
C GLY A 134 3.00 -11.56 -3.40
N LEU A 135 3.27 -11.94 -2.15
CA LEU A 135 2.23 -12.21 -1.16
C LEU A 135 1.95 -10.91 -0.43
N LEU A 136 0.73 -10.42 -0.52
CA LEU A 136 0.31 -9.17 0.09
C LEU A 136 -0.27 -9.43 1.48
N ARG A 137 0.19 -8.66 2.47
CA ARG A 137 -0.27 -8.73 3.85
C ARG A 137 -0.78 -7.36 4.30
N PRO A 138 -2.11 -7.16 4.42
CA PRO A 138 -2.70 -5.87 4.79
C PRO A 138 -2.85 -5.72 6.30
N ILE A 139 -2.46 -4.56 6.84
CA ILE A 139 -2.61 -4.16 8.25
C ILE A 139 -3.25 -2.78 8.30
N ILE A 140 -4.33 -2.62 9.06
CA ILE A 140 -4.96 -1.31 9.25
C ILE A 140 -4.61 -0.80 10.64
N LEU A 141 -4.12 0.43 10.70
CA LEU A 141 -3.85 1.15 11.94
C LEU A 141 -4.92 2.22 12.14
N ARG A 142 -5.28 2.45 13.40
CA ARG A 142 -6.11 3.60 13.79
C ARG A 142 -5.18 4.63 14.41
N THR A 143 -5.14 5.82 13.82
CA THR A 143 -4.28 6.90 14.26
C THR A 143 -5.01 8.23 14.03
N PRO A 144 -4.83 9.23 14.91
CA PRO A 144 -5.30 10.59 14.64
C PRO A 144 -4.42 11.33 13.62
N GLU A 145 -3.23 10.80 13.30
CA GLU A 145 -2.26 11.45 12.42
C GLU A 145 -2.77 11.59 10.99
N THR A 146 -2.39 12.67 10.32
CA THR A 146 -2.69 12.87 8.89
C THR A 146 -1.97 11.83 8.03
N VAL A 147 -0.70 11.58 8.34
CA VAL A 147 0.13 10.53 7.74
C VAL A 147 1.06 9.98 8.83
N LEU A 148 1.27 8.67 8.85
CA LEU A 148 2.33 8.05 9.63
C LEU A 148 3.70 8.45 9.08
N SER A 149 4.69 8.58 9.96
CA SER A 149 6.07 8.76 9.55
C SER A 149 6.64 7.53 8.85
N THR A 150 7.67 7.72 8.02
CA THR A 150 8.39 6.60 7.40
C THR A 150 8.94 5.64 8.44
N THR A 151 9.47 6.15 9.56
CA THR A 151 9.98 5.34 10.67
C THR A 151 8.89 4.46 11.28
N GLU A 152 7.73 5.01 11.60
CA GLU A 152 6.61 4.24 12.17
C GLU A 152 6.12 3.14 11.22
N VAL A 153 6.03 3.47 9.92
CA VAL A 153 5.65 2.50 8.89
C VAL A 153 6.66 1.37 8.81
N LEU A 154 7.97 1.69 8.75
CA LEU A 154 9.02 0.69 8.67
C LEU A 154 9.09 -0.21 9.92
N MET A 155 8.97 0.39 11.11
CA MET A 155 8.96 -0.35 12.37
C MET A 155 7.75 -1.28 12.45
N THR A 156 6.55 -0.77 12.15
CA THR A 156 5.32 -1.58 12.18
C THR A 156 5.38 -2.69 11.14
N ALA A 157 5.80 -2.36 9.91
CA ALA A 157 5.94 -3.33 8.83
C ALA A 157 6.91 -4.47 9.20
N ALA A 158 8.03 -4.14 9.85
CA ALA A 158 9.03 -5.11 10.29
C ALA A 158 8.49 -5.98 11.43
N GLN A 159 7.84 -5.38 12.43
CA GLN A 159 7.24 -6.12 13.54
C GLN A 159 6.21 -7.13 13.04
N ILE A 160 5.32 -6.72 12.13
CA ILE A 160 4.33 -7.63 11.55
C ILE A 160 4.99 -8.75 10.75
N ARG A 161 6.03 -8.44 9.96
CA ARG A 161 6.79 -9.47 9.24
C ARG A 161 7.40 -10.49 10.19
N ASP A 162 7.94 -10.05 11.32
CA ASP A 162 8.58 -10.96 12.27
C ASP A 162 7.54 -11.85 12.97
N VAL A 163 6.34 -11.33 13.27
CA VAL A 163 5.19 -12.13 13.74
C VAL A 163 4.74 -13.13 12.67
N ASP A 164 4.60 -12.68 11.42
CA ASP A 164 4.21 -13.55 10.30
C ASP A 164 5.25 -14.65 10.06
N ARG A 165 6.55 -14.39 10.27
CA ARG A 165 7.60 -15.43 10.15
C ARG A 165 7.46 -16.55 11.15
N VAL A 166 6.99 -16.23 12.36
CA VAL A 166 6.74 -17.22 13.42
C VAL A 166 5.45 -17.99 13.14
N ASN A 167 4.38 -17.29 12.78
CA ASN A 167 3.05 -17.88 12.63
C ASN A 167 2.80 -18.54 11.27
N HIS A 168 3.45 -18.03 10.23
CA HIS A 168 3.31 -18.46 8.83
C HIS A 168 4.68 -18.70 8.18
N PRO A 169 5.53 -19.57 8.74
CA PRO A 169 6.86 -19.83 8.20
C PRO A 169 6.82 -20.31 6.74
N GLU A 170 5.73 -20.93 6.30
CA GLU A 170 5.49 -21.34 4.91
C GLU A 170 5.50 -20.19 3.90
N TRP A 171 5.14 -18.97 4.30
CA TRP A 171 5.21 -17.79 3.42
C TRP A 171 6.65 -17.37 3.11
N PHE A 172 7.61 -17.77 3.94
CA PHE A 172 9.01 -17.37 3.84
C PHE A 172 9.94 -18.50 3.38
N LYS A 173 9.39 -19.69 3.10
CA LYS A 173 10.17 -20.83 2.60
C LYS A 173 10.51 -20.62 1.12
N THR A 174 11.74 -20.23 0.83
CA THR A 174 12.35 -20.45 -0.49
C THR A 174 12.52 -21.96 -0.69
N LYS A 175 11.59 -22.63 -1.37
CA LYS A 175 11.89 -24.00 -1.83
C LYS A 175 13.07 -23.87 -2.78
N LYS A 176 14.21 -24.50 -2.45
CA LYS A 176 15.34 -24.68 -3.36
C LYS A 176 14.78 -25.04 -4.73
N LEU A 177 15.08 -24.22 -5.74
CA LEU A 177 14.91 -24.62 -7.14
C LEU A 177 15.60 -25.98 -7.25
N GLY A 178 14.82 -27.01 -7.60
CA GLY A 178 15.34 -28.35 -7.74
C GLY A 178 16.54 -28.31 -8.66
N GLY A 179 17.71 -28.67 -8.12
CA GLY A 179 18.87 -28.96 -8.94
C GLY A 179 18.46 -30.03 -9.93
N ARG A 180 18.45 -29.69 -11.22
CA ARG A 180 18.44 -30.68 -12.28
C ARG A 180 19.70 -31.52 -12.08
N ARG A 181 19.50 -32.77 -11.66
CA ARG A 181 20.43 -33.86 -11.96
C ARG A 181 20.05 -34.41 -13.32
#